data_AF-X8APP7-F1
#
_entry.id   AF-X8APP7-F1
#
_cell.length_a   1.000
_cell.length_b   1.000
_cell.length_c   1.000
_cell.angle_alpha   90.00
_cell.angle_beta   90.00
_cell.angle_gamma   90.00
#
_symmetry.space_group_name_H-M   'P 1'
#
loop_
_entity.id
_entity.type
_entity.pdbx_description
1 polymer ?
#
loop_
_entity_poly.entity_id
_entity_poly.type
_entity_poly.pdbx_seq_one_letter_code
_entity_poly.pdbx_strand_id
1 'polypeptide(L)'
;MALAVCLLFDRQSERAIRALWDRIEQQGVPSLRSHTHGRHVPHVSYAVLRSWDQTAVTAALEEIAAGSPVELCFDGVGCFGAAGCGWWPVWVPISWRGRRAS
;
A
#
# COMPACT_ATOMS: atom_id res chain seq x y z
N MET A 1 0.59 2.04 -22.47
CA MET A 1 0.65 2.67 -21.12
C MET A 1 -0.48 2.09 -20.28
N ALA A 2 -0.28 1.89 -18.97
CA ALA A 2 -1.29 1.32 -18.09
C ALA A 2 -1.93 2.41 -17.20
N LEU A 3 -3.16 2.17 -16.77
CA LEU A 3 -3.90 3.01 -15.81
C LEU A 3 -4.12 2.20 -14.53
N ALA A 4 -4.03 2.85 -13.37
CA ALA A 4 -4.38 2.24 -12.10
C ALA A 4 -5.45 3.06 -11.38
N VAL A 5 -6.42 2.36 -10.80
CA VAL A 5 -7.35 2.90 -9.81
C VAL A 5 -6.80 2.51 -8.45
N CYS A 6 -6.62 3.49 -7.57
CA CYS A 6 -5.92 3.30 -6.30
C CYS A 6 -6.80 3.72 -5.12
N LEU A 7 -6.76 2.92 -4.06
CA LEU A 7 -7.24 3.32 -2.74
C LEU A 7 -6.12 4.09 -2.04
N LEU A 8 -6.46 5.28 -1.58
CA LEU A 8 -5.54 6.13 -0.83
C LEU A 8 -5.76 5.94 0.67
N PHE A 9 -4.66 5.98 1.41
CA PHE A 9 -4.72 5.95 2.86
C PHE A 9 -5.18 7.29 3.41
N ASP A 10 -5.85 7.26 4.57
CA ASP A 10 -5.98 8.45 5.40
C ASP A 10 -4.61 8.92 5.91
N ARG A 11 -4.57 10.12 6.51
CA ARG A 11 -3.31 10.72 6.99
C ARG A 11 -2.59 9.90 8.05
N GLN A 12 -3.31 9.21 8.93
CA GLN A 12 -2.72 8.40 10.00
C GLN A 12 -2.12 7.12 9.41
N SER A 13 -2.88 6.43 8.58
CA SER A 13 -2.46 5.21 7.90
C SER A 13 -1.28 5.47 6.96
N GLU A 14 -1.29 6.59 6.21
CA GLU A 14 -0.17 6.99 5.34
C GLU A 14 1.12 7.19 6.14
N ARG A 15 1.06 7.87 7.29
CA ARG A 15 2.21 8.06 8.18
C ARG A 15 2.75 6.73 8.70
N ALA A 16 1.87 5.80 9.07
CA ALA A 16 2.26 4.48 9.56
C ALA A 16 3.01 3.68 8.47
N ILE A 17 2.51 3.68 7.23
CA ILE A 17 3.17 3.02 6.10
C ILE A 17 4.53 3.65 5.80
N ARG A 18 4.63 4.99 5.81
CA ARG A 18 5.92 5.67 5.60
C ARG A 18 6.94 5.32 6.69
N ALA A 19 6.51 5.27 7.95
CA ALA A 19 7.38 4.86 9.06
C ALA A 19 7.84 3.40 8.94
N LEU A 20 6.99 2.50 8.40
CA LEU A 20 7.38 1.13 8.10
C LEU A 20 8.48 1.10 7.02
N TRP A 21 8.33 1.89 5.96
CA TRP A 21 9.36 2.00 4.92
C TRP A 21 10.68 2.54 5.47
N ASP A 22 10.64 3.60 6.30
CA ASP A 22 11.83 4.13 6.95
C ASP A 22 12.54 3.05 7.80
N ARG A 23 11.78 2.22 8.53
CA ARG A 23 12.34 1.10 9.31
C ARG A 23 12.98 0.03 8.44
N ILE A 24 12.38 -0.30 7.29
CA ILE A 24 12.95 -1.26 6.33
C ILE A 24 14.29 -0.72 5.78
N GLU A 25 14.36 0.56 5.43
CA GLU A 25 15.60 1.19 4.95
C GLU A 25 16.69 1.26 6.02
N GLN A 26 16.33 1.49 7.27
CA GLN A 26 17.28 1.43 8.40
C GLN A 26 17.92 0.05 8.58
N GLN A 27 17.27 -1.01 8.12
CA GLN A 27 17.84 -2.36 8.10
C GLN A 27 18.65 -2.66 6.83
N GLY A 28 18.90 -1.65 5.98
CA GLY A 28 19.67 -1.78 4.74
C GLY A 28 18.87 -2.37 3.58
N VAL A 29 17.55 -2.55 3.72
CA VAL A 29 16.68 -3.06 2.66
C VAL A 29 16.04 -1.88 1.92
N PRO A 30 16.18 -1.77 0.58
CA PRO A 30 15.53 -0.70 -0.17
C PRO A 30 14.00 -0.70 -0.02
N SER A 31 13.40 0.48 0.04
CA SER A 31 11.95 0.65 0.15
C SER A 31 11.41 1.69 -0.84
N LEU A 32 10.08 1.81 -0.94
CA LEU A 32 9.43 2.84 -1.76
C LEU A 32 9.62 4.27 -1.23
N ARG A 33 10.17 4.44 -0.01
CA ARG A 33 10.47 5.75 0.56
C ARG A 33 11.46 6.52 -0.29
N SER A 34 12.62 5.94 -0.57
CA SER A 34 13.68 6.56 -1.36
C SER A 34 13.55 6.30 -2.87
N HIS A 35 12.93 5.18 -3.26
CA HIS A 35 12.89 4.70 -4.65
C HIS A 35 12.32 5.69 -5.69
N THR A 36 11.46 6.62 -5.28
CA THR A 36 10.86 7.63 -6.19
C THR A 36 11.21 9.07 -5.81
N HIS A 37 12.39 9.27 -5.23
CA HIS A 37 12.81 10.58 -4.70
C HIS A 37 11.81 11.12 -3.65
N GLY A 38 11.20 10.23 -2.86
CA GLY A 38 10.23 10.59 -1.82
C GLY A 38 8.84 10.97 -2.32
N ARG A 39 8.58 10.91 -3.63
CA ARG A 39 7.30 11.33 -4.22
C ARG A 39 6.24 10.23 -4.25
N HIS A 40 6.59 8.98 -3.94
CA HIS A 40 5.61 7.90 -3.89
C HIS A 40 4.55 8.22 -2.85
N VAL A 41 3.29 8.16 -3.29
CA VAL A 41 2.13 8.21 -2.42
C VAL A 41 1.80 6.75 -2.05
N PRO A 42 1.83 6.37 -0.77
CA PRO A 42 1.35 5.06 -0.34
C PRO A 42 -0.09 4.84 -0.81
N HIS A 43 -0.34 3.71 -1.48
CA HIS A 43 -1.66 3.35 -1.99
C HIS A 43 -1.80 1.84 -2.13
N VAL A 44 -3.04 1.38 -2.25
CA VAL A 44 -3.37 0.00 -2.65
C VAL A 44 -3.97 0.05 -4.05
N SER A 45 -3.39 -0.68 -4.99
CA SER A 45 -3.98 -0.83 -6.32
C SER A 45 -5.31 -1.59 -6.22
N TYR A 46 -6.40 -0.93 -6.57
CA TYR A 46 -7.73 -1.54 -6.63
C TYR A 46 -7.91 -2.27 -7.97
N ALA A 47 -7.53 -1.61 -9.06
CA ALA A 47 -7.55 -2.18 -10.41
C ALA A 47 -6.38 -1.64 -11.23
N VAL A 48 -5.80 -2.47 -12.10
CA VAL A 48 -4.76 -2.08 -13.06
C VAL A 48 -5.22 -2.49 -14.46
N LEU A 49 -5.36 -1.50 -15.34
CA LEU A 49 -5.90 -1.65 -16.68
C LEU A 49 -4.78 -1.52 -17.71
N ARG A 50 -4.63 -2.54 -18.57
CA ARG A 50 -3.67 -2.52 -19.69
C ARG A 50 -4.21 -1.76 -20.91
N SER A 51 -5.53 -1.74 -21.05
CA SER A 51 -6.29 -0.96 -22.03
C SER A 51 -7.41 -0.25 -21.29
N TRP A 52 -7.61 1.04 -21.57
CA TRP A 52 -8.54 1.87 -20.82
C TRP A 52 -9.14 2.97 -21.68
N ASP A 53 -10.36 3.37 -21.32
CA ASP A 53 -11.02 4.60 -21.76
C ASP A 53 -11.25 5.45 -20.51
N GLN A 54 -10.68 6.65 -20.49
CA GLN A 54 -10.74 7.54 -19.33
C GLN A 54 -12.16 7.92 -18.96
N THR A 55 -13.02 8.17 -19.96
CA THR A 55 -14.39 8.59 -19.72
C THR A 55 -15.17 7.46 -19.07
N ALA A 56 -15.00 6.23 -19.58
CA ALA A 56 -15.63 5.05 -19.02
C ALA A 56 -15.16 4.75 -17.59
N VAL A 57 -13.85 4.89 -17.32
CA VAL A 57 -13.31 4.69 -15.96
C VAL A 57 -13.82 5.76 -15.00
N THR A 58 -13.84 7.04 -15.41
CA THR A 58 -14.37 8.12 -14.56
C THR A 58 -15.85 7.92 -14.24
N ALA A 59 -16.67 7.58 -15.23
CA ALA A 59 -18.09 7.29 -15.02
C ALA A 59 -18.30 6.12 -14.04
N ALA A 60 -17.54 5.03 -14.18
CA ALA A 60 -17.61 3.90 -13.25
C ALA A 60 -17.18 4.28 -11.82
N LEU A 61 -16.22 5.20 -11.67
CA LEU A 61 -15.79 5.70 -10.36
C LEU A 61 -16.80 6.66 -9.72
N GLU A 62 -17.53 7.43 -10.52
CA GLU A 62 -18.61 8.31 -10.03
C GLU A 62 -19.77 7.49 -9.46
N GLU A 63 -20.08 6.32 -10.01
CA GLU A 63 -21.08 5.40 -9.46
C GLU A 63 -20.70 4.85 -8.06
N ILE A 64 -19.40 4.82 -7.73
CA ILE A 64 -18.89 4.38 -6.42
C ILE A 64 -19.02 5.50 -5.37
N ALA A 65 -19.46 6.71 -5.75
CA ALA A 65 -19.44 7.92 -4.92
C ALA A 65 -19.90 7.69 -3.46
N ALA A 66 -18.98 8.01 -2.53
CA ALA A 66 -19.13 8.08 -1.09
C ALA A 66 -19.40 6.75 -0.34
N GLY A 67 -18.88 5.62 -0.85
CA GLY A 67 -18.74 4.43 -0.03
C GLY A 67 -17.97 4.71 1.28
N SER A 68 -18.37 4.06 2.37
CA SER A 68 -17.64 4.14 3.64
C SER A 68 -16.17 3.76 3.46
N PRO A 69 -15.24 4.34 4.25
CA PRO A 69 -13.86 3.90 4.27
C PRO A 69 -13.77 2.38 4.45
N VAL A 70 -12.86 1.75 3.72
CA VAL A 70 -12.57 0.32 3.85
C VAL A 70 -11.47 0.16 4.89
N GLU A 71 -11.74 -0.60 5.94
CA GLU A 71 -10.69 -1.02 6.87
C GLU A 71 -9.85 -2.15 6.26
N LEU A 72 -8.53 -1.99 6.31
CA LEU A 72 -7.57 -2.96 5.79
C LEU A 72 -6.63 -3.38 6.91
N CYS A 73 -6.39 -4.69 7.03
CA CYS A 73 -5.33 -5.25 7.87
C CYS A 73 -4.20 -5.78 6.99
N PHE A 74 -2.95 -5.57 7.42
CA PHE A 74 -1.75 -6.05 6.75
C PHE A 74 -0.99 -7.00 7.68
N ASP A 75 -0.99 -8.29 7.35
CA ASP A 75 -0.42 -9.33 8.21
C ASP A 75 1.02 -9.74 7.84
N GLY A 76 1.52 -9.30 6.68
CA GLY A 76 2.82 -9.71 6.19
C GLY A 76 3.40 -8.77 5.13
N VAL A 77 4.69 -8.95 4.87
CA VAL A 77 5.44 -8.21 3.86
C VAL A 77 6.09 -9.21 2.90
N GLY A 78 6.00 -8.93 1.59
CA GLY A 78 6.64 -9.72 0.54
C GLY A 78 7.66 -8.90 -0.24
N CYS A 79 8.70 -9.57 -0.76
CA CYS A 79 9.72 -8.95 -1.61
C CYS A 79 9.61 -9.50 -3.03
N PHE A 80 9.57 -8.62 -4.02
CA PHE A 80 9.53 -8.98 -5.44
C PHE A 80 10.91 -8.72 -6.04
N GLY A 81 11.62 -9.79 -6.39
CA GLY A 81 12.92 -9.70 -7.05
C GLY A 81 12.77 -9.56 -8.57
N ALA A 82 13.87 -9.24 -9.25
CA ALA A 82 13.91 -9.11 -10.72
C ALA A 82 13.48 -10.39 -11.48
N ALA A 83 13.51 -11.56 -10.83
CA ALA A 83 13.09 -12.84 -11.39
C ALA A 83 11.67 -13.30 -10.96
N GLY A 84 10.93 -12.50 -10.19
CA GLY A 84 9.57 -12.82 -9.74
C GLY A 84 9.34 -12.74 -8.23
N CYS A 85 8.14 -13.15 -7.80
CA CYS A 85 7.65 -13.09 -6.43
C CYS A 85 8.29 -14.19 -5.57
N GLY A 86 9.18 -13.84 -4.65
CA GLY A 86 9.58 -14.71 -3.55
C GLY A 86 8.74 -14.37 -2.33
N TRP A 87 7.72 -15.18 -2.04
CA TRP A 87 7.02 -15.07 -0.76
C TRP A 87 7.95 -15.62 0.31
N TRP A 88 8.58 -14.74 1.07
CA TRP A 88 9.16 -15.12 2.34
C TRP A 88 8.04 -14.97 3.37
N PRO A 89 7.44 -16.06 3.88
CA PRO A 89 6.61 -15.97 5.07
C PRO A 89 7.54 -15.68 6.25
N VAL A 90 8.06 -14.46 6.35
CA VAL A 90 8.59 -13.99 7.62
C VAL A 90 7.36 -13.61 8.43
N TRP A 91 6.76 -14.61 9.10
CA TRP A 91 5.99 -14.36 10.30
C TRP A 91 6.96 -13.77 11.31
N VAL A 92 7.10 -12.44 11.34
CA VAL A 92 7.58 -11.77 12.55
C VAL A 92 6.35 -11.66 13.44
N PRO A 93 6.22 -12.43 14.54
CA PRO A 93 5.21 -12.13 15.53
C PRO A 93 5.51 -10.75 16.10
N ILE A 94 4.85 -9.71 15.58
CA ILE A 94 4.79 -8.42 16.24
C ILE A 94 3.92 -8.66 17.47
N SER A 95 4.54 -9.05 18.57
CA SER A 95 3.86 -9.12 19.87
C SER A 95 3.53 -7.70 20.32
N TRP A 96 2.38 -7.19 19.89
CA TRP A 96 1.81 -5.98 20.46
C TRP A 96 1.26 -6.31 21.85
N ARG A 97 2.03 -6.00 22.89
CA ARG A 97 1.56 -6.05 24.27
C ARG A 97 0.98 -4.69 24.64
N GLY A 98 -0.14 -4.32 24.03
CA GLY A 98 -0.90 -3.14 24.42
C GLY A 98 -1.65 -3.40 25.73
N ARG A 99 -1.35 -2.60 26.76
CA ARG A 99 -2.18 -2.53 27.96
C ARG A 99 -3.54 -1.99 27.55
N ARG A 100 -4.61 -2.71 27.88
CA ARG A 100 -5.96 -2.12 27.93
C ARG A 100 -5.89 -0.94 28.90
N ALA A 101 -6.30 0.24 28.44
CA ALA A 101 -6.68 1.31 29.34
C ALA A 101 -7.93 0.85 30.08
N SER A 102 -7.88 1.00 31.41
CA SER A 102 -8.98 0.75 32.33
C SER A 102 -10.19 1.63 32.05
#